data_AF-A0A7G6XCY5-F1
#
_entry.id   AF-A0A7G6XCY5-F1
#
_cell.length_a   1.000
_cell.length_b   1.000
_cell.length_c   1.000
_cell.angle_alpha   90.00
_cell.angle_beta   90.00
_cell.angle_gamma   90.00
#
_symmetry.space_group_name_H-M   'P 1'
#
loop_
_entity.id
_entity.type
_entity.pdbx_description
1 polymer ?
#
loop_
_entity_poly.entity_id
_entity_poly.type
_entity_poly.pdbx_seq_one_letter_code
_entity_poly.pdbx_strand_id
1 'polypeptide(L)'
;MTTALKPELHQTSASKHRRPAFDKKSLPARYSGQMLYFLGAALIAGAVVHYPINPSLYAIICVVGAFVFLLGTIVNEFVLADERPALSQAISLVAFSLLLSFGVGLVGGGIQHFEQFPERSAWMTPIGLLMSYVAFVAKDSKGRWRHLVTPFAAGVVGVAALAWLGMTALAGTISSDGHSHDHGSTTQTPAAPDQTPAEQDHPSKAPAEQHHPTKAPAEPTGDGHTSHSH
;
A
#
# COMPACT_ATOMS: atom_id res chain seq x y z
N MET A 1 -83.03 -33.93 -0.05
CA MET A 1 -83.66 -32.61 0.05
C MET A 1 -82.72 -31.68 0.81
N THR A 2 -82.26 -30.62 0.13
CA THR A 2 -81.72 -29.33 0.63
C THR A 2 -80.87 -29.31 1.90
N THR A 3 -79.62 -28.83 1.81
CA THR A 3 -79.14 -27.65 2.56
C THR A 3 -77.82 -27.10 1.98
N ALA A 4 -77.94 -25.86 1.49
CA ALA A 4 -77.00 -24.74 1.40
C ALA A 4 -75.52 -24.94 0.99
N LEU A 5 -75.20 -24.41 -0.20
CA LEU A 5 -73.88 -23.88 -0.55
C LEU A 5 -73.62 -22.60 0.25
N LYS A 6 -72.50 -22.53 0.97
CA LYS A 6 -71.97 -21.31 1.60
C LYS A 6 -70.87 -20.74 0.70
N PRO A 7 -70.91 -19.47 0.28
CA PRO A 7 -69.80 -18.85 -0.43
C PRO A 7 -68.77 -18.34 0.60
N GLU A 8 -67.60 -18.96 0.66
CA GLU A 8 -66.47 -18.41 1.42
C GLU A 8 -65.77 -17.33 0.57
N LEU A 9 -66.10 -16.08 0.90
CA LEU A 9 -65.35 -14.87 0.55
C LEU A 9 -64.00 -14.89 1.29
N HIS A 10 -62.97 -15.45 0.68
CA HIS A 10 -61.61 -15.28 1.17
C HIS A 10 -60.91 -14.08 0.52
N GLN A 11 -61.14 -12.94 1.19
CA GLN A 11 -60.14 -11.96 1.60
C GLN A 11 -58.91 -11.80 0.70
N THR A 12 -58.91 -10.67 -0.01
CA THR A 12 -57.72 -10.03 -0.53
C THR A 12 -56.71 -9.79 0.61
N SER A 13 -55.68 -10.63 0.68
CA SER A 13 -54.48 -10.33 1.46
C SER A 13 -53.81 -9.14 0.79
N ALA A 14 -54.11 -7.94 1.27
CA ALA A 14 -53.38 -6.72 0.96
C ALA A 14 -51.91 -6.98 1.32
N SER A 15 -51.11 -7.33 0.30
CA SER A 15 -49.67 -7.46 0.45
C SER A 15 -49.16 -6.10 0.89
N LYS A 16 -48.87 -5.99 2.19
CA LYS A 16 -48.18 -4.83 2.76
C LYS A 16 -46.77 -4.91 2.20
N HIS A 17 -46.60 -4.35 1.00
CA HIS A 17 -45.32 -4.07 0.38
C HIS A 17 -44.61 -3.12 1.34
N ARG A 18 -43.90 -3.69 2.33
CA ARG A 18 -42.94 -2.96 3.14
C ARG A 18 -41.89 -2.48 2.16
N ARG A 19 -42.05 -1.23 1.70
CA ARG A 19 -40.96 -0.50 1.07
C ARG A 19 -39.74 -0.67 1.98
N PRO A 20 -38.56 -1.02 1.46
CA PRO A 20 -37.35 -1.01 2.26
C PRO A 20 -37.25 0.41 2.85
N ALA A 21 -37.21 0.50 4.18
CA ALA A 21 -36.95 1.76 4.83
C ALA A 21 -35.62 2.25 4.29
N PHE A 22 -35.64 3.33 3.51
CA PHE A 22 -34.42 4.01 3.08
C PHE A 22 -33.67 4.38 4.35
N ASP A 23 -32.53 3.73 4.53
CA ASP A 23 -31.59 4.02 5.60
C ASP A 23 -31.28 5.53 5.59
N LYS A 24 -31.51 6.20 6.73
CA LYS A 24 -31.52 7.66 6.85
C LYS A 24 -30.12 8.29 6.83
N LYS A 25 -29.08 7.49 6.62
CA LYS A 25 -27.69 7.95 6.57
C LYS A 25 -27.42 8.65 5.25
N SER A 26 -26.97 9.90 5.32
CA SER A 26 -26.78 10.76 4.15
C SER A 26 -25.75 10.14 3.20
N LEU A 27 -26.05 10.15 1.90
CA LEU A 27 -25.13 9.72 0.83
C LEU A 27 -23.69 10.24 1.01
N PRO A 28 -23.44 11.53 1.34
CA PRO A 28 -22.08 12.02 1.57
C PRO A 28 -21.37 11.33 2.73
N ALA A 29 -22.06 10.99 3.83
CA ALA A 29 -21.43 10.29 4.95
C ALA A 29 -20.96 8.88 4.53
N ARG A 30 -21.77 8.18 3.73
CA ARG A 30 -21.44 6.85 3.19
C ARG A 30 -20.25 6.91 2.25
N TYR A 31 -20.24 7.90 1.36
CA TYR A 31 -19.11 8.13 0.47
C TYR A 31 -17.84 8.43 1.26
N SER A 32 -17.87 9.36 2.21
CA SER A 32 -16.70 9.74 3.01
C SER A 32 -16.14 8.58 3.82
N GLY A 33 -16.99 7.76 4.44
CA GLY A 33 -16.57 6.57 5.18
C GLY A 33 -15.86 5.55 4.29
N GLN A 34 -16.40 5.27 3.10
CA GLN A 34 -15.76 4.40 2.11
C GLN A 34 -14.46 4.99 1.57
N MET A 35 -14.44 6.30 1.30
CA MET A 35 -13.24 6.98 0.81
C MET A 35 -12.10 6.91 1.83
N LEU A 36 -12.37 7.18 3.12
CA LEU A 36 -11.37 7.04 4.18
C LEU A 36 -10.88 5.59 4.31
N TYR A 37 -11.80 4.62 4.24
CA TYR A 37 -11.45 3.19 4.30
C TYR A 37 -10.51 2.79 3.16
N PHE A 38 -10.86 3.11 1.90
CA PHE A 38 -10.04 2.75 0.75
C PHE A 38 -8.75 3.57 0.66
N LEU A 39 -8.77 4.85 1.01
CA LEU A 39 -7.58 5.70 1.05
C LEU A 39 -6.57 5.18 2.08
N GLY A 40 -7.03 4.88 3.29
CA GLY A 40 -6.17 4.30 4.33
C GLY A 40 -5.56 2.96 3.91
N ALA A 41 -6.38 2.07 3.33
CA ALA A 41 -5.91 0.80 2.79
C ALA A 41 -4.86 0.98 1.68
N ALA A 42 -5.07 1.95 0.77
CA ALA A 42 -4.13 2.27 -0.30
C ALA A 42 -2.80 2.85 0.22
N LEU A 43 -2.84 3.69 1.26
CA LEU A 43 -1.64 4.24 1.91
C LEU A 43 -0.82 3.13 2.58
N ILE A 44 -1.47 2.22 3.32
CA ILE A 44 -0.81 1.05 3.92
C ILE A 44 -0.19 0.20 2.81
N ALA A 45 -0.96 -0.13 1.77
CA ALA A 45 -0.49 -0.93 0.66
C ALA A 45 0.76 -0.30 0.00
N GLY A 46 0.68 0.98 -0.39
CA GLY A 46 1.80 1.69 -1.02
C GLY A 46 3.03 1.79 -0.11
N ALA A 47 2.83 2.00 1.18
CA ALA A 47 3.92 2.07 2.16
C ALA A 47 4.69 0.74 2.29
N VAL A 48 3.98 -0.38 2.35
CA VAL A 48 4.61 -1.71 2.43
C VAL A 48 5.49 -1.98 1.23
N VAL A 49 5.00 -1.62 0.04
CA VAL A 49 5.71 -1.81 -1.23
C VAL A 49 7.00 -1.01 -1.28
N HIS A 50 6.96 0.24 -0.87
CA HIS A 50 8.12 1.14 -0.97
C HIS A 50 8.97 1.18 0.30
N TYR A 51 8.60 0.43 1.35
CA TYR A 51 9.33 0.36 2.61
C TYR A 51 10.84 0.13 2.43
N PRO A 52 11.32 -0.76 1.53
CA PRO A 52 12.76 -0.95 1.34
C PRO A 52 13.50 0.26 0.76
N ILE A 53 12.82 1.19 0.09
CA ILE A 53 13.42 2.35 -0.58
C ILE A 53 13.72 3.46 0.44
N ASN A 54 12.75 3.77 1.31
CA ASN A 54 12.91 4.74 2.39
C ASN A 54 12.09 4.30 3.63
N PRO A 55 12.68 3.44 4.48
CA PRO A 55 11.98 2.83 5.60
C PRO A 55 11.32 3.84 6.53
N SER A 56 12.01 4.95 6.82
CA SER A 56 11.49 6.00 7.72
C SER A 56 10.25 6.68 7.16
N LEU A 57 10.32 7.14 5.90
CA LEU A 57 9.19 7.82 5.25
C LEU A 57 7.99 6.88 5.11
N TYR A 58 8.22 5.65 4.62
CA TYR A 58 7.13 4.72 4.39
C TYR A 58 6.59 4.09 5.68
N ALA A 59 7.38 4.00 6.75
CA ALA A 59 6.83 3.69 8.08
C ALA A 59 5.85 4.78 8.55
N ILE A 60 6.19 6.06 8.36
CA ILE A 60 5.29 7.18 8.69
C ILE A 60 4.02 7.11 7.84
N ILE A 61 4.15 6.91 6.52
CA ILE A 61 2.98 6.78 5.62
C ILE A 61 2.11 5.58 6.03
N CYS A 62 2.71 4.45 6.42
CA CYS A 62 1.98 3.29 6.92
C CYS A 62 1.16 3.61 8.17
N VAL A 63 1.78 4.29 9.15
CA VAL A 63 1.10 4.72 10.39
C VAL A 63 -0.04 5.69 10.08
N VAL A 64 0.18 6.70 9.22
CA VAL A 64 -0.87 7.62 8.78
C VAL A 64 -1.99 6.87 8.07
N GLY A 65 -1.65 5.94 7.18
CA GLY A 65 -2.59 5.07 6.49
C GLY A 65 -3.44 4.24 7.46
N ALA A 66 -2.83 3.65 8.49
CA ALA A 66 -3.52 2.91 9.54
C ALA A 66 -4.50 3.79 10.33
N PHE A 67 -4.14 5.03 10.65
CA PHE A 67 -5.05 5.97 11.30
C PHE A 67 -6.23 6.36 10.40
N VAL A 68 -5.98 6.69 9.13
CA VAL A 68 -7.04 7.02 8.15
C VAL A 68 -7.97 5.82 7.93
N PHE A 69 -7.39 4.63 7.84
CA PHE A 69 -8.10 3.36 7.71
C PHE A 69 -9.00 3.09 8.92
N LEU A 70 -8.47 3.28 10.13
CA LEU A 70 -9.23 3.13 11.37
C LEU A 70 -10.39 4.13 11.42
N LEU A 71 -10.17 5.39 11.02
CA LEU A 71 -11.22 6.39 10.99
C LEU A 71 -12.33 6.03 9.99
N GLY A 72 -11.96 5.58 8.79
CA GLY A 72 -12.91 5.08 7.80
C GLY A 72 -13.70 3.87 8.29
N THR A 73 -13.03 2.96 9.00
CA THR A 73 -13.67 1.80 9.65
C THR A 73 -14.65 2.24 10.74
N ILE A 74 -14.28 3.20 11.58
CA ILE A 74 -15.18 3.73 12.62
C ILE A 74 -16.42 4.37 12.00
N VAL A 75 -16.24 5.20 10.97
CA VAL A 75 -17.35 5.82 10.25
C VAL A 75 -18.26 4.73 9.67
N ASN A 76 -17.72 3.78 8.91
CA ASN A 76 -18.52 2.74 8.27
C ASN A 76 -19.22 1.79 9.26
N GLU A 77 -18.54 1.37 10.31
CA GLU A 77 -18.98 0.24 11.16
C GLU A 77 -19.70 0.69 12.45
N PHE A 78 -19.48 1.93 12.90
CA PHE A 78 -20.09 2.41 14.16
C PHE A 78 -21.01 3.60 13.98
N VAL A 79 -20.71 4.49 13.03
CA VAL A 79 -21.57 5.64 12.73
C VAL A 79 -22.61 5.23 11.68
N LEU A 80 -22.20 4.43 10.70
CA LEU A 80 -23.03 4.07 9.55
C LEU A 80 -23.65 2.68 9.61
N ALA A 81 -23.26 1.79 10.53
CA ALA A 81 -23.94 0.51 10.68
C ALA A 81 -25.24 0.65 11.48
N ASP A 82 -26.22 -0.23 11.19
CA ASP A 82 -27.49 -0.28 11.94
C ASP A 82 -27.33 -1.00 13.28
N GLU A 83 -26.38 -1.94 13.36
CA GLU A 83 -26.00 -2.65 14.57
C GLU A 83 -24.53 -2.38 14.86
N ARG A 84 -24.22 -1.98 16.09
CA ARG A 84 -22.83 -1.70 16.50
C ARG A 84 -22.16 -3.00 16.93
N PRO A 85 -20.99 -3.35 16.37
CA PRO A 85 -20.26 -4.54 16.82
C PRO A 85 -19.75 -4.37 18.25
N ALA A 86 -19.57 -5.49 18.95
CA ALA A 86 -18.86 -5.50 20.23
C ALA A 86 -17.40 -5.05 20.05
N LEU A 87 -16.80 -4.45 21.08
CA LEU A 87 -15.44 -3.90 21.02
C LEU A 87 -14.40 -4.92 20.52
N SER A 88 -14.48 -6.17 20.98
CA SER A 88 -13.58 -7.26 20.55
C SER A 88 -13.72 -7.60 19.07
N GLN A 89 -14.96 -7.57 18.55
CA GLN A 89 -15.25 -7.81 17.14
C GLN A 89 -14.73 -6.65 16.28
N ALA A 90 -14.84 -5.41 16.75
CA ALA A 90 -14.30 -4.25 16.07
C ALA A 90 -12.77 -4.24 16.01
N ILE A 91 -12.10 -4.57 17.13
CA ILE A 91 -10.64 -4.72 17.17
C ILE A 91 -10.20 -5.80 16.17
N SER A 92 -10.88 -6.94 16.16
CA SER A 92 -10.60 -8.02 15.21
C SER A 92 -10.81 -7.59 13.76
N LEU A 93 -11.90 -6.87 13.48
CA LEU A 93 -12.22 -6.35 12.15
C LEU A 93 -11.16 -5.38 11.65
N VAL A 94 -10.70 -4.46 12.50
CA VAL A 94 -9.60 -3.53 12.17
C VAL A 94 -8.32 -4.31 11.91
N ALA A 95 -7.93 -5.21 12.82
CA ALA A 95 -6.70 -5.98 12.71
C ALA A 95 -6.65 -6.80 11.40
N PHE A 96 -7.71 -7.54 11.09
CA PHE A 96 -7.77 -8.33 9.86
C PHE A 96 -7.89 -7.47 8.61
N SER A 97 -8.50 -6.29 8.68
CA SER A 97 -8.54 -5.40 7.52
C SER A 97 -7.19 -4.72 7.25
N LEU A 98 -6.42 -4.39 8.29
CA LEU A 98 -5.03 -3.95 8.14
C LEU A 98 -4.17 -5.07 7.55
N LEU A 99 -4.28 -6.29 8.07
CA LEU A 99 -3.57 -7.47 7.55
C LEU A 99 -3.92 -7.74 6.08
N LEU A 100 -5.20 -7.61 5.73
CA LEU A 100 -5.68 -7.72 4.36
C LEU A 100 -5.06 -6.65 3.46
N SER A 101 -5.03 -5.39 3.90
CA SER A 101 -4.46 -4.27 3.15
C SER A 101 -2.96 -4.45 2.93
N PHE A 102 -2.24 -4.96 3.93
CA PHE A 102 -0.83 -5.32 3.82
C PHE A 102 -0.61 -6.42 2.77
N GLY A 103 -1.39 -7.50 2.83
CA GLY A 103 -1.31 -8.60 1.87
C GLY A 103 -1.60 -8.15 0.43
N VAL A 104 -2.62 -7.32 0.23
CA VAL A 104 -2.92 -6.72 -1.08
C VAL A 104 -1.79 -5.81 -1.56
N GLY A 105 -1.19 -5.02 -0.66
CA GLY A 105 0.00 -4.22 -0.96
C GLY A 105 1.17 -5.06 -1.43
N LEU A 106 1.49 -6.15 -0.74
CA LEU A 106 2.55 -7.08 -1.14
C LEU A 106 2.32 -7.68 -2.54
N VAL A 107 1.08 -8.06 -2.88
CA VAL A 107 0.73 -8.56 -4.22
C VAL A 107 0.94 -7.47 -5.26
N GLY A 108 0.35 -6.29 -5.03
CA GLY A 108 0.44 -5.17 -5.97
C GLY A 108 1.88 -4.74 -6.21
N GLY A 109 2.65 -4.52 -5.15
CA GLY A 109 4.05 -4.11 -5.26
C GLY A 109 4.99 -5.17 -5.78
N GLY A 110 4.76 -6.45 -5.44
CA GLY A 110 5.52 -7.56 -6.00
C GLY A 110 5.39 -7.56 -7.52
N ILE A 111 4.17 -7.46 -8.05
CA ILE A 111 3.93 -7.41 -9.49
C ILE A 111 4.50 -6.12 -10.11
N GLN A 112 4.24 -4.96 -9.51
CA GLN A 112 4.63 -3.65 -10.04
C GLN A 112 6.14 -3.43 -10.09
N HIS A 113 6.87 -3.96 -9.10
CA HIS A 113 8.31 -3.79 -9.02
C HIS A 113 9.11 -5.02 -9.47
N PHE A 114 8.46 -5.93 -10.20
CA PHE A 114 9.09 -7.18 -10.62
C PHE A 114 10.32 -6.93 -11.50
N GLU A 115 10.26 -6.01 -12.45
CA GLU A 115 11.41 -5.71 -13.32
C GLU A 115 12.59 -5.12 -12.55
N GLN A 116 12.32 -4.29 -11.54
CA GLN A 116 13.38 -3.66 -10.74
C GLN A 116 13.98 -4.64 -9.72
N PHE A 117 13.16 -5.52 -9.14
CA PHE A 117 13.54 -6.40 -8.04
C PHE A 117 12.97 -7.82 -8.17
N PRO A 118 13.34 -8.58 -9.21
CA PRO A 118 12.63 -9.78 -9.62
C PRO A 118 12.61 -10.88 -8.56
N GLU A 119 13.75 -11.17 -7.90
CA GLU A 119 13.82 -12.19 -6.85
C GLU A 119 12.94 -11.85 -5.63
N ARG A 120 12.96 -10.58 -5.21
CA ARG A 120 12.15 -10.11 -4.08
C ARG A 120 10.67 -10.12 -4.42
N SER A 121 10.32 -9.60 -5.59
CA SER A 121 8.96 -9.54 -6.09
C SER A 121 8.34 -10.91 -6.28
N ALA A 122 9.14 -11.89 -6.72
CA ALA A 122 8.73 -13.27 -6.77
C ALA A 122 8.19 -13.71 -5.40
N TRP A 123 8.84 -13.36 -4.28
CA TRP A 123 8.46 -13.84 -2.94
C TRP A 123 7.31 -13.02 -2.35
N MET A 124 7.32 -11.69 -2.57
CA MET A 124 6.31 -10.79 -2.03
C MET A 124 4.91 -11.14 -2.52
N THR A 125 4.75 -11.44 -3.80
CA THR A 125 3.46 -11.72 -4.41
C THR A 125 2.72 -12.94 -3.81
N PRO A 126 3.29 -14.15 -3.74
CA PRO A 126 2.63 -15.31 -3.13
C PRO A 126 2.42 -15.13 -1.63
N ILE A 127 3.37 -14.51 -0.91
CA ILE A 127 3.20 -14.21 0.52
C ILE A 127 2.01 -13.27 0.71
N GLY A 128 1.91 -12.21 -0.09
CA GLY A 128 0.80 -11.27 -0.07
C GLY A 128 -0.54 -11.92 -0.37
N LEU A 129 -0.59 -12.83 -1.36
CA LEU A 129 -1.80 -13.55 -1.72
C LEU A 129 -2.29 -14.47 -0.60
N LEU A 130 -1.39 -15.24 0.02
CA LEU A 130 -1.73 -16.10 1.14
C LEU A 130 -2.14 -15.30 2.38
N MET A 131 -1.38 -14.25 2.71
CA MET A 131 -1.66 -13.36 3.83
C MET A 131 -3.01 -12.66 3.69
N SER A 132 -3.32 -12.12 2.51
CA SER A 132 -4.61 -11.49 2.23
C SER A 132 -5.77 -12.49 2.29
N TYR A 133 -5.59 -13.71 1.80
CA TYR A 133 -6.62 -14.75 1.91
C TYR A 133 -6.90 -15.15 3.38
N VAL A 134 -5.85 -15.37 4.18
CA VAL A 134 -6.00 -15.65 5.61
C VAL A 134 -6.71 -14.52 6.33
N ALA A 135 -6.31 -13.27 6.04
CA ALA A 135 -6.95 -12.08 6.59
C ALA A 135 -8.43 -11.97 6.22
N PHE A 136 -8.76 -12.25 4.95
CA PHE A 136 -10.13 -12.27 4.45
C PHE A 136 -10.99 -13.31 5.18
N VAL A 137 -10.52 -14.56 5.27
CA VAL A 137 -11.24 -15.64 5.96
C VAL A 137 -11.45 -15.28 7.44
N ALA A 138 -10.42 -14.78 8.11
CA ALA A 138 -10.49 -14.42 9.51
C ALA A 138 -11.46 -13.24 9.77
N LYS A 139 -11.52 -12.27 8.85
CA LYS A 139 -12.45 -11.14 8.90
C LYS A 139 -13.91 -11.57 8.71
N ASP A 140 -14.19 -12.41 7.71
CA ASP A 140 -15.57 -12.68 7.25
C ASP A 140 -16.24 -13.85 7.99
N SER A 141 -15.46 -14.85 8.43
CA SER A 141 -16.02 -16.17 8.74
C SER A 141 -16.60 -16.33 10.16
N LYS A 142 -16.70 -15.28 10.97
CA LYS A 142 -17.01 -15.36 12.42
C LYS A 142 -16.18 -16.44 13.14
N GLY A 143 -14.91 -16.60 12.77
CA GLY A 143 -14.02 -17.63 13.34
C GLY A 143 -14.16 -19.05 12.77
N ARG A 144 -14.85 -19.25 11.63
CA ARG A 144 -14.81 -20.54 10.91
C ARG A 144 -13.51 -20.69 10.13
N TRP A 145 -12.45 -21.04 10.84
CA TRP A 145 -11.14 -21.43 10.29
C TRP A 145 -11.21 -22.61 9.32
N ARG A 146 -12.32 -23.37 9.30
CA ARG A 146 -12.61 -24.43 8.33
C ARG A 146 -12.58 -23.95 6.87
N HIS A 147 -12.79 -22.65 6.62
CA HIS A 147 -12.68 -22.11 5.26
C HIS A 147 -11.25 -22.12 4.71
N LEU A 148 -10.23 -22.18 5.57
CA LEU A 148 -8.82 -22.31 5.16
C LEU A 148 -8.47 -23.67 4.54
N VAL A 149 -9.32 -24.69 4.69
CA VAL A 149 -9.08 -26.05 4.17
C VAL A 149 -10.08 -26.45 3.08
N THR A 150 -10.64 -25.45 2.40
CA THR A 150 -11.59 -25.67 1.30
C THR A 150 -10.86 -25.94 -0.02
N PRO A 151 -11.52 -26.56 -1.02
CA PRO A 151 -10.95 -26.65 -2.37
C PRO A 151 -10.62 -25.27 -2.96
N PHE A 152 -11.36 -24.22 -2.56
CA PHE A 152 -11.02 -22.84 -2.91
C PHE A 152 -9.69 -22.41 -2.30
N ALA A 153 -9.47 -22.68 -1.01
CA ALA A 153 -8.17 -22.42 -0.36
C ALA A 153 -7.02 -23.16 -1.06
N ALA A 154 -7.23 -24.42 -1.45
CA ALA A 154 -6.26 -25.17 -2.24
C ALA A 154 -5.99 -24.50 -3.60
N GLY A 155 -7.02 -23.94 -4.24
CA GLY A 155 -6.88 -23.12 -5.44
C GLY A 155 -6.03 -21.86 -5.21
N VAL A 156 -6.24 -21.14 -4.12
CA VAL A 156 -5.42 -19.96 -3.74
C VAL A 156 -3.96 -20.35 -3.54
N VAL A 157 -3.70 -21.46 -2.84
CA VAL A 157 -2.33 -22.00 -2.67
C VAL A 157 -1.73 -22.41 -4.02
N GLY A 158 -2.51 -23.04 -4.89
CA GLY A 158 -2.09 -23.39 -6.24
C GLY A 158 -1.70 -22.17 -7.07
N VAL A 159 -2.50 -21.10 -7.04
CA VAL A 159 -2.20 -19.84 -7.71
C VAL A 159 -0.95 -19.18 -7.11
N ALA A 160 -0.80 -19.19 -5.78
CA ALA A 160 0.41 -18.67 -5.13
C ALA A 160 1.67 -19.46 -5.57
N ALA A 161 1.60 -20.79 -5.63
CA ALA A 161 2.70 -21.63 -6.08
C ALA A 161 3.04 -21.40 -7.56
N LEU A 162 2.03 -21.30 -8.43
CA LEU A 162 2.22 -21.00 -9.86
C LEU A 162 2.81 -19.60 -10.07
N ALA A 163 2.33 -18.61 -9.32
CA ALA A 163 2.88 -17.25 -9.35
C ALA A 163 4.35 -17.28 -8.93
N TRP A 164 4.67 -17.89 -7.79
CA TRP A 164 6.05 -18.07 -7.31
C TRP A 164 6.93 -18.70 -8.40
N LEU A 165 6.56 -19.88 -8.91
CA LEU A 165 7.33 -20.59 -9.93
C LEU A 165 7.51 -19.76 -11.21
N GLY A 166 6.44 -19.13 -11.70
CA GLY A 166 6.48 -18.33 -12.92
C GLY A 166 7.36 -17.09 -12.77
N MET A 167 7.24 -16.37 -11.66
CA MET A 167 8.09 -15.21 -11.37
C MET A 167 9.55 -15.62 -11.11
N THR A 168 9.83 -16.72 -10.41
CA THR A 168 11.21 -17.19 -10.22
C THR A 168 11.85 -17.62 -11.53
N ALA A 169 11.10 -18.30 -12.41
CA ALA A 169 11.59 -18.68 -13.74
C ALA A 169 11.91 -17.43 -14.59
N LEU A 170 11.01 -16.44 -14.59
CA LEU A 170 11.20 -15.17 -15.31
C LEU A 170 12.32 -14.31 -14.70
N ALA A 171 12.50 -14.34 -13.37
CA ALA A 171 13.61 -13.67 -12.70
C ALA A 171 14.94 -14.22 -13.21
N GLY A 172 15.03 -15.55 -13.35
CA GLY A 172 16.21 -16.22 -13.90
C GLY A 172 16.59 -15.74 -15.29
N THR A 173 15.61 -15.47 -16.16
CA THR A 173 15.88 -15.00 -17.54
C THR A 173 16.39 -13.56 -17.57
N ILE A 174 15.83 -12.67 -16.72
CA ILE A 174 16.27 -11.27 -16.61
C ILE A 174 17.71 -11.20 -16.07
N SER A 175 18.05 -12.06 -15.11
CA SER A 175 19.41 -12.13 -14.56
C SER A 175 20.44 -12.70 -15.56
N SER A 176 20.06 -13.66 -16.41
CA SER A 176 20.96 -14.26 -17.40
C SER A 176 21.30 -13.34 -18.58
N ASP A 177 20.37 -12.48 -19.01
CA ASP A 177 20.63 -11.50 -20.09
C ASP A 177 21.57 -10.36 -19.65
N GLY A 178 21.77 -10.19 -18.33
CA GLY A 178 22.67 -9.18 -17.76
C GLY A 178 24.13 -9.62 -17.57
N HIS A 179 24.52 -10.86 -17.93
CA HIS A 179 25.87 -11.41 -17.68
C HIS A 179 26.66 -11.81 -18.94
N SER A 180 26.27 -11.34 -20.13
CA SER A 180 27.10 -11.47 -21.34
C SER A 180 28.05 -10.28 -21.53
N HIS A 181 29.00 -10.10 -20.61
CA HIS A 181 30.19 -9.29 -20.89
C HIS A 181 31.35 -10.18 -21.30
N ASP A 182 31.59 -10.13 -22.60
CA ASP A 182 32.74 -10.59 -23.35
C ASP A 182 34.07 -10.17 -22.67
N HIS A 183 34.82 -11.14 -22.16
CA HIS A 183 36.23 -10.96 -21.79
C HIS A 183 37.11 -11.71 -22.80
N GLY A 184 37.13 -11.19 -24.03
CA GLY A 184 38.11 -11.52 -25.05
C GLY A 184 39.30 -10.55 -25.07
N SER A 185 40.50 -11.10 -24.81
CA SER A 185 41.84 -10.57 -25.15
C SER A 185 42.57 -9.63 -24.15
N THR A 186 43.44 -10.25 -23.35
CA THR A 186 44.90 -10.02 -23.26
C THR A 186 45.45 -8.70 -23.79
N THR A 187 46.23 -7.95 -22.97
CA THR A 187 47.63 -7.52 -23.26
C THR A 187 48.23 -6.69 -22.10
N GLN A 188 49.20 -7.29 -21.42
CA GLN A 188 50.44 -6.72 -20.84
C GLN A 188 50.40 -5.61 -19.78
N THR A 189 50.83 -5.97 -18.56
CA THR A 189 51.64 -5.13 -17.66
C THR A 189 53.06 -5.02 -18.22
N PRO A 190 53.68 -3.83 -18.25
CA PRO A 190 54.85 -3.62 -17.37
C PRO A 190 55.03 -2.21 -16.77
N ALA A 191 55.44 -2.23 -15.50
CA ALA A 191 56.42 -1.37 -14.82
C ALA A 191 56.14 0.13 -14.53
N ALA A 192 56.16 0.42 -13.23
CA ALA A 192 56.43 1.72 -12.63
C ALA A 192 57.94 2.08 -12.69
N PRO A 193 58.28 3.36 -12.51
CA PRO A 193 59.49 3.74 -11.79
C PRO A 193 59.19 4.58 -10.54
N ASP A 194 59.79 4.15 -9.42
CA ASP A 194 60.09 4.92 -8.22
C ASP A 194 60.72 6.28 -8.54
N GLN A 195 60.40 7.32 -7.76
CA GLN A 195 61.36 8.11 -6.94
C GLN A 195 60.61 8.95 -5.87
N THR A 196 61.05 8.83 -4.61
CA THR A 196 60.91 9.78 -3.46
C THR A 196 62.35 10.04 -2.94
N PRO A 197 62.69 10.88 -1.93
CA PRO A 197 62.02 12.02 -1.24
C PRO A 197 62.95 13.25 -0.98
N ALA A 198 62.41 14.40 -0.56
CA ALA A 198 63.07 15.44 0.28
C ALA A 198 61.99 16.46 0.71
N GLU A 199 61.53 16.57 1.97
CA GLU A 199 62.18 17.02 3.23
C GLU A 199 62.48 18.53 3.30
N GLN A 200 61.71 19.24 4.16
CA GLN A 200 62.00 20.46 4.96
C GLN A 200 60.67 21.16 5.32
N ASP A 201 60.06 20.95 6.49
CA ASP A 201 60.35 21.48 7.85
C ASP A 201 59.94 22.97 8.05
N HIS A 202 58.74 23.16 8.65
CA HIS A 202 58.18 24.17 9.59
C HIS A 202 58.72 25.64 9.71
N PRO A 203 58.07 26.59 10.44
CA PRO A 203 56.64 26.85 10.77
C PRO A 203 56.22 28.37 10.75
N SER A 204 54.94 28.63 11.07
CA SER A 204 54.44 29.79 11.86
C SER A 204 54.32 31.19 11.23
N LYS A 205 53.07 31.66 11.06
CA LYS A 205 52.50 32.83 11.77
C LYS A 205 51.10 33.20 11.23
N ALA A 206 50.08 33.03 12.07
CA ALA A 206 48.95 33.96 12.16
C ALA A 206 49.34 35.06 13.19
N PRO A 207 48.75 36.28 13.16
CA PRO A 207 47.45 36.46 13.83
C PRO A 207 46.55 37.63 13.33
N ALA A 208 45.35 37.66 13.94
CA ALA A 208 44.41 38.77 14.19
C ALA A 208 43.50 39.21 13.03
N GLU A 209 42.20 38.86 13.05
CA GLU A 209 41.08 39.46 13.82
C GLU A 209 40.79 40.93 13.45
N GLN A 210 39.57 41.20 12.94
CA GLN A 210 38.55 42.03 13.62
C GLN A 210 37.25 42.25 12.80
N HIS A 211 36.14 41.84 13.43
CA HIS A 211 34.83 42.54 13.58
C HIS A 211 33.81 42.72 12.42
N HIS A 212 32.74 41.91 12.50
CA HIS A 212 31.27 42.16 12.39
C HIS A 212 30.72 43.62 12.34
N PRO A 213 29.40 43.87 12.12
CA PRO A 213 28.38 43.29 11.22
C PRO A 213 27.49 44.38 10.53
N THR A 214 26.47 43.97 9.76
CA THR A 214 25.08 44.54 9.74
C THR A 214 24.51 45.11 8.42
N LYS A 215 23.30 44.60 8.13
CA LYS A 215 22.12 45.15 7.42
C LYS A 215 22.04 45.22 5.90
N ALA A 216 21.04 44.46 5.43
CA ALA A 216 20.21 44.74 4.27
C ALA A 216 19.51 46.12 4.34
N PRO A 217 19.20 46.69 3.18
CA PRO A 217 18.01 47.53 3.02
C PRO A 217 17.06 47.06 1.90
N ALA A 218 15.81 47.43 2.10
CA ALA A 218 14.60 47.17 1.33
C ALA A 218 14.57 47.70 -0.12
N GLU A 219 13.74 47.03 -0.93
CA GLU A 219 13.01 47.57 -2.10
C GLU A 219 12.26 48.88 -1.76
N PRO A 220 12.10 49.81 -2.72
CA PRO A 220 10.91 49.77 -3.60
C PRO A 220 11.09 50.36 -5.02
N THR A 221 10.05 50.10 -5.84
CA THR A 221 9.62 50.80 -7.09
C THR A 221 10.59 50.73 -8.28
N GLY A 222 10.24 50.19 -9.45
CA GLY A 222 8.97 50.29 -10.16
C GLY A 222 9.15 51.33 -11.25
N ASP A 223 9.51 50.91 -12.46
CA ASP A 223 9.38 51.69 -13.70
C ASP A 223 9.34 50.72 -14.89
N GLY A 224 8.26 50.81 -15.67
CA GLY A 224 8.08 50.02 -16.88
C GLY A 224 8.91 50.58 -18.02
N HIS A 225 9.44 49.68 -18.86
CA HIS A 225 9.59 49.95 -20.28
C HIS A 225 9.37 48.66 -21.07
N THR A 226 8.38 48.74 -21.95
CA THR A 226 8.19 47.93 -23.15
C THR A 226 9.47 47.89 -23.98
N SER A 227 9.84 46.72 -24.54
CA SER A 227 9.84 46.50 -26.00
C SER A 227 10.66 45.30 -26.49
N HIS A 228 10.07 44.62 -27.49
CA HIS A 228 10.67 43.95 -28.65
C HIS A 228 11.40 42.60 -28.52
N SER A 229 10.65 41.55 -28.90
CA SER A 229 10.89 40.63 -30.02
C SER A 229 12.33 40.26 -30.40
N HIS A 230 12.60 38.95 -30.37
CA HIS A 230 13.02 38.13 -31.51
C HIS A 230 12.53 36.69 -31.32
#